data_AF-A0A3M7RF98-F1
#
_entry.id   AF-A0A3M7RF98-F1
#
_cell.length_a   1.000
_cell.length_b   1.000
_cell.length_c   1.000
_cell.angle_alpha   90.00
_cell.angle_beta   90.00
_cell.angle_gamma   90.00
#
_symmetry.space_group_name_H-M   'P 1'
#
loop_
_entity.id
_entity.type
_entity.pdbx_description
1 polymer ?
#
loop_
_entity_poly.entity_id
_entity_poly.type
_entity_poly.pdbx_seq_one_letter_code
_entity_poly.pdbx_strand_id
1 'polypeptide(L)'
;MNGRGVYLFANGDKYEGECKDDKRNGRGVFFFANGDKYEGEYKDDKMNGRGIFKFSSGNKYEGDYKDNIMNGRGVIFFANGDKYEGEYKDDKRNGKGVFLFADGEKYEGEYKDNKKNGRGVFFLANGNKYEGECKDNKMNGRDVYIYADGEKYEGEFIDDKMNGRGVNLFANGNKYEGEYKDDKMNGRGVFFFANGNKYERECKDNKMNSRGVYIYADGEKYEGEFIDDKMNGRGVYLFANGNKYEGE
;
A
#
# COMPACT_ATOMS: atom_id res chain seq x y z
N MET A 1 25.04 -30.84 -33.06
CA MET A 1 25.01 -31.96 -32.09
C MET A 1 23.69 -31.91 -31.32
N ASN A 2 23.06 -33.07 -31.10
CA ASN A 2 21.84 -33.23 -30.30
C ASN A 2 22.12 -34.19 -29.15
N GLY A 3 21.67 -33.87 -27.93
CA GLY A 3 21.86 -34.73 -26.77
C GLY A 3 22.15 -33.95 -25.48
N ARG A 4 22.56 -34.65 -24.42
CA ARG A 4 23.03 -34.04 -23.18
C ARG A 4 24.55 -34.03 -23.12
N GLY A 5 25.13 -32.94 -22.64
CA GLY A 5 26.59 -32.79 -22.57
C GLY A 5 27.05 -31.78 -21.54
N VAL A 6 28.37 -31.78 -21.32
CA VAL A 6 29.09 -30.80 -20.51
C VAL A 6 29.97 -29.99 -21.44
N TYR A 7 29.83 -28.67 -21.40
CA TYR A 7 30.60 -27.73 -22.20
C TYR A 7 31.41 -26.85 -21.26
N LEU A 8 32.73 -26.86 -21.42
CA LEU A 8 33.66 -26.00 -20.71
C LEU A 8 34.11 -24.90 -21.66
N PHE A 9 33.93 -23.65 -21.25
CA PHE A 9 34.28 -22.50 -22.05
C PHE A 9 35.65 -21.95 -21.61
N ALA A 10 36.39 -21.37 -22.56
CA ALA A 10 37.73 -20.84 -22.28
C ALA A 10 37.76 -19.72 -21.24
N ASN A 11 36.63 -19.03 -21.05
CA ASN A 11 36.45 -17.98 -20.03
C ASN A 11 36.17 -18.54 -18.62
N GLY A 12 36.11 -19.87 -18.45
CA GLY A 12 35.81 -20.53 -17.19
C GLY A 12 34.34 -20.84 -16.96
N ASP A 13 33.43 -20.44 -17.86
CA ASP A 13 32.03 -20.84 -17.77
C ASP A 13 31.88 -22.35 -18.00
N LYS A 14 30.79 -22.90 -17.48
CA LYS A 14 30.42 -24.31 -17.68
C LYS A 14 28.93 -24.45 -17.91
N TYR A 15 28.55 -25.22 -18.92
CA TYR A 15 27.18 -25.64 -19.15
C TYR A 15 27.04 -27.15 -19.01
N GLU A 16 25.98 -27.60 -18.37
CA GLU A 16 25.58 -29.00 -18.26
C GLU A 16 24.11 -29.11 -18.62
N GLY A 17 23.77 -29.76 -19.73
CA GLY A 17 22.36 -29.87 -20.11
C GLY A 17 22.11 -30.36 -21.50
N GLU A 18 20.86 -30.20 -21.92
CA GLU A 18 20.36 -30.57 -23.24
C GLU A 18 20.81 -29.56 -24.31
N CYS A 19 21.11 -30.08 -25.49
CA CYS A 19 21.49 -29.33 -26.68
C CYS A 19 20.74 -29.84 -27.89
N LYS A 20 20.41 -28.92 -28.79
CA LYS A 20 19.86 -29.19 -30.11
C LYS A 20 20.54 -28.28 -31.13
N ASP A 21 21.00 -28.85 -32.24
CA ASP A 21 21.65 -28.14 -33.35
C ASP A 21 22.83 -27.27 -32.88
N ASP A 22 23.64 -27.83 -31.96
CA ASP A 22 24.80 -27.16 -31.32
C ASP A 22 24.45 -25.95 -30.44
N LYS A 23 23.16 -25.76 -30.12
CA LYS A 23 22.67 -24.74 -29.20
C LYS A 23 22.11 -25.36 -27.93
N ARG A 24 22.22 -24.65 -26.81
CA ARG A 24 21.52 -25.02 -25.57
C ARG A 24 20.02 -24.97 -25.82
N ASN A 25 19.34 -26.09 -25.56
CA ASN A 25 17.92 -26.24 -25.84
C ASN A 25 17.36 -27.33 -24.94
N GLY A 26 16.23 -27.07 -24.27
CA GLY A 26 15.72 -27.95 -23.22
C GLY A 26 16.25 -27.56 -21.84
N ARG A 27 16.41 -28.50 -20.92
CA ARG A 27 16.84 -28.18 -19.54
C ARG A 27 18.35 -28.23 -19.39
N GLY A 28 18.88 -27.31 -18.59
CA GLY A 28 20.31 -27.28 -18.27
C GLY A 28 20.66 -26.38 -17.10
N VAL A 29 21.93 -26.46 -16.72
CA VAL A 29 22.57 -25.69 -15.67
C VAL A 29 23.77 -24.97 -16.27
N PHE A 30 23.84 -23.67 -16.05
CA PHE A 30 24.98 -22.84 -16.44
C PHE A 30 25.64 -22.26 -15.19
N PHE A 31 26.93 -22.52 -15.07
CA PHE A 31 27.81 -21.97 -14.05
C PHE A 31 28.63 -20.88 -14.73
N PHE A 32 28.47 -19.65 -14.25
CA PHE A 32 29.21 -18.51 -14.75
C PHE A 32 30.53 -18.40 -13.98
N ALA A 33 31.61 -17.99 -14.65
CA ALA A 33 32.92 -17.81 -14.04
C ALA A 33 32.93 -16.77 -12.91
N ASN A 34 31.97 -15.83 -12.90
CA ASN A 34 31.76 -14.85 -11.84
C ASN A 34 31.07 -15.44 -10.57
N GLY A 35 30.71 -16.72 -10.58
CA GLY A 35 30.03 -17.40 -9.48
C GLY A 35 28.49 -17.41 -9.56
N ASP A 36 27.90 -16.74 -10.56
CA ASP A 36 26.46 -16.85 -10.81
C ASP A 36 26.11 -18.28 -11.29
N LYS A 37 24.86 -18.68 -11.08
CA LYS A 37 24.34 -19.96 -11.55
C LYS A 37 22.93 -19.81 -12.08
N TYR A 38 22.68 -20.29 -13.29
CA TYR A 38 21.32 -20.50 -13.80
C TYR A 38 21.00 -21.99 -13.90
N GLU A 39 19.76 -22.35 -13.56
CA GLU A 39 19.22 -23.70 -13.71
C GLU A 39 17.80 -23.59 -14.23
N GLY A 40 17.55 -24.08 -15.44
CA GLY A 40 16.25 -23.89 -16.07
C GLY A 40 16.19 -24.30 -17.53
N GLU A 41 15.18 -23.77 -18.20
CA GLU A 41 14.87 -24.04 -19.59
C GLU A 41 15.63 -23.10 -20.53
N TYR A 42 16.09 -23.66 -21.64
CA TYR A 42 16.81 -23.00 -22.71
C TYR A 42 16.09 -23.19 -24.04
N LYS A 43 16.14 -22.16 -24.88
CA LYS A 43 15.75 -22.21 -26.27
C LYS A 43 16.73 -21.40 -27.10
N ASP A 44 17.38 -22.06 -28.05
CA ASP A 44 18.32 -21.46 -29.00
C ASP A 44 19.39 -20.59 -28.30
N ASP A 45 20.08 -21.19 -27.31
CA ASP A 45 21.10 -20.57 -26.45
C ASP A 45 20.63 -19.50 -25.46
N LYS A 46 19.33 -19.29 -25.34
CA LYS A 46 18.78 -18.30 -24.41
C LYS A 46 17.98 -18.95 -23.29
N MET A 47 18.10 -18.41 -22.07
CA MET A 47 17.18 -18.73 -20.97
C MET A 47 15.75 -18.39 -21.42
N ASN A 48 14.87 -19.38 -21.39
CA ASN A 48 13.52 -19.25 -21.94
C ASN A 48 12.60 -20.28 -21.27
N GLY A 49 11.45 -19.87 -20.75
CA GLY A 49 10.61 -20.70 -19.91
C GLY A 49 10.97 -20.51 -18.43
N ARG A 50 10.82 -21.55 -17.61
CA ARG A 50 11.08 -21.43 -16.15
C ARG A 50 12.53 -21.69 -15.79
N GLY A 51 13.04 -20.93 -14.84
CA GLY A 51 14.37 -21.16 -14.28
C GLY A 51 14.61 -20.47 -12.95
N ILE A 52 15.74 -20.85 -12.35
CA ILE A 52 16.28 -20.32 -11.11
C ILE A 52 17.64 -19.71 -11.42
N PHE A 53 17.81 -18.42 -11.13
CA PHE A 53 19.08 -17.73 -11.23
C PHE A 53 19.55 -17.37 -9.82
N LYS A 54 20.69 -17.91 -9.42
CA LYS A 54 21.38 -17.57 -8.18
C LYS A 54 22.50 -16.61 -8.54
N PHE A 55 22.44 -15.40 -8.00
CA PHE A 55 23.46 -14.40 -8.18
C PHE A 55 24.55 -14.59 -7.12
N SER A 56 25.80 -14.42 -7.51
CA SER A 56 26.97 -14.35 -6.64
C SER A 56 26.85 -13.28 -5.55
N SER A 57 26.02 -12.25 -5.79
CA SER A 57 25.65 -11.22 -4.79
C SER A 57 24.79 -11.76 -3.63
N GLY A 58 24.27 -12.99 -3.73
CA GLY A 58 23.36 -13.61 -2.76
C GLY A 58 21.88 -13.47 -3.13
N ASN A 59 21.54 -12.65 -4.14
CA ASN A 59 20.18 -12.60 -4.66
C ASN A 59 19.82 -13.92 -5.36
N LYS A 60 18.52 -14.21 -5.46
CA LYS A 60 18.01 -15.37 -6.20
C LYS A 60 16.70 -15.03 -6.87
N TYR A 61 16.58 -15.26 -8.16
CA TYR A 61 15.31 -15.18 -8.88
C TYR A 61 14.82 -16.58 -9.25
N GLU A 62 13.53 -16.82 -9.09
CA GLU A 62 12.82 -18.00 -9.57
C GLU A 62 11.61 -17.55 -10.38
N GLY A 63 11.53 -17.91 -11.65
CA GLY A 63 10.38 -17.50 -12.45
C GLY A 63 10.57 -17.70 -13.94
N ASP A 64 9.72 -16.97 -14.65
CA ASP A 64 9.64 -17.02 -16.10
C ASP A 64 10.74 -16.13 -16.73
N TYR A 65 11.34 -16.66 -17.79
CA TYR A 65 12.33 -16.03 -18.65
C TYR A 65 11.85 -16.06 -20.09
N LYS A 66 12.22 -15.02 -20.84
CA LYS A 66 12.06 -14.97 -22.29
C LYS A 66 13.32 -14.36 -22.87
N ASP A 67 14.01 -15.04 -23.76
CA ASP A 67 15.18 -14.49 -24.46
C ASP A 67 16.26 -13.89 -23.52
N ASN A 68 16.62 -14.61 -22.43
CA ASN A 68 17.56 -14.22 -21.38
C ASN A 68 17.10 -13.17 -20.37
N ILE A 69 15.89 -12.61 -20.51
CA ILE A 69 15.37 -11.58 -19.62
C ILE A 69 14.20 -12.12 -18.78
N MET A 70 14.09 -11.67 -17.53
CA MET A 70 12.96 -11.97 -16.64
C MET A 70 11.69 -11.37 -17.26
N ASN A 71 10.70 -12.22 -17.51
CA ASN A 71 9.48 -11.83 -18.21
C ASN A 71 8.35 -12.81 -17.88
N GLY A 72 7.21 -12.32 -17.40
CA GLY A 72 6.12 -13.16 -16.87
C GLY A 72 6.02 -13.03 -15.36
N ARG A 73 5.90 -14.15 -14.63
CA ARG A 73 5.83 -14.14 -13.17
C ARG A 73 7.10 -14.69 -12.56
N GLY A 74 7.48 -14.14 -11.41
CA GLY A 74 8.63 -14.63 -10.67
C GLY A 74 8.70 -14.12 -9.25
N VAL A 75 9.65 -14.68 -8.53
CA VAL A 75 9.99 -14.34 -7.16
C VAL A 75 11.48 -14.02 -7.12
N ILE A 76 11.84 -12.85 -6.63
CA ILE A 76 13.23 -12.51 -6.28
C ILE A 76 13.37 -12.45 -4.77
N PHE A 77 14.35 -13.18 -4.26
CA PHE A 77 14.86 -13.11 -2.91
C PHE A 77 16.11 -12.25 -2.95
N PHE A 78 16.14 -11.21 -2.13
CA PHE A 78 17.27 -10.31 -2.04
C PHE A 78 18.20 -10.75 -0.89
N ALA A 79 19.50 -10.49 -1.06
CA ALA A 79 20.51 -10.84 -0.05
C ALA A 79 20.29 -10.12 1.30
N ASN A 80 19.59 -8.98 1.30
CA ASN A 80 19.23 -8.24 2.51
C ASN A 80 18.01 -8.84 3.26
N GLY A 81 17.38 -9.90 2.74
CA GLY A 81 16.20 -10.53 3.33
C GLY A 81 14.87 -10.09 2.72
N ASP A 82 14.86 -9.04 1.88
CA ASP A 82 13.66 -8.64 1.17
C ASP A 82 13.21 -9.72 0.17
N LYS A 83 11.93 -9.71 -0.17
CA LYS A 83 11.36 -10.59 -1.18
C LYS A 83 10.38 -9.81 -2.05
N TYR A 84 10.46 -9.98 -3.37
CA TYR A 84 9.38 -9.56 -4.27
C TYR A 84 8.82 -10.77 -5.00
N GLU A 85 7.50 -10.84 -5.11
CA GLU A 85 6.76 -11.82 -5.86
C GLU A 85 5.73 -11.11 -6.73
N GLY A 86 5.80 -11.31 -8.05
CA GLY A 86 4.88 -10.62 -8.94
C GLY A 86 5.26 -10.71 -10.41
N GLU A 87 4.72 -9.76 -11.16
CA GLU A 87 4.90 -9.67 -12.60
C GLU A 87 6.20 -8.92 -12.97
N TYR A 88 6.81 -9.39 -14.05
CA TYR A 88 8.03 -8.88 -14.65
C TYR A 88 7.85 -8.66 -16.14
N LYS A 89 8.44 -7.57 -16.63
CA LYS A 89 8.58 -7.26 -18.03
C LYS A 89 9.95 -6.60 -18.26
N ASP A 90 10.71 -7.17 -19.17
CA ASP A 90 12.02 -6.66 -19.59
C ASP A 90 12.98 -6.40 -18.41
N ASP A 91 13.15 -7.44 -17.56
CA ASP A 91 13.95 -7.43 -16.31
C ASP A 91 13.44 -6.50 -15.20
N LYS A 92 12.26 -5.89 -15.39
CA LYS A 92 11.69 -4.95 -14.43
C LYS A 92 10.39 -5.47 -13.86
N ARG A 93 10.15 -5.20 -12.57
CA ARG A 93 8.84 -5.36 -11.95
C ARG A 93 7.84 -4.49 -12.68
N ASN A 94 6.79 -5.11 -13.21
CA ASN A 94 5.81 -4.45 -14.07
C ASN A 94 4.50 -5.24 -14.02
N GLY A 95 3.39 -4.62 -13.61
CA GLY A 95 2.14 -5.30 -13.29
C GLY A 95 1.93 -5.42 -11.78
N LYS A 96 1.16 -6.42 -11.33
CA LYS A 96 0.88 -6.60 -9.90
C LYS A 96 2.01 -7.36 -9.20
N GLY A 97 2.29 -6.98 -7.96
CA GLY A 97 3.26 -7.69 -7.14
C GLY A 97 3.16 -7.37 -5.65
N VAL A 98 3.80 -8.22 -4.87
CA VAL A 98 3.93 -8.15 -3.43
C VAL A 98 5.41 -8.00 -3.10
N PHE A 99 5.76 -6.96 -2.36
CA PHE A 99 7.09 -6.77 -1.80
C PHE A 99 7.01 -6.95 -0.29
N LEU A 100 7.76 -7.90 0.25
CA LEU A 100 7.94 -8.13 1.66
C LEU A 100 9.32 -7.61 2.04
N PHE A 101 9.37 -6.69 2.99
CA PHE A 101 10.60 -6.13 3.51
C PHE A 101 11.14 -7.00 4.64
N ALA A 102 12.45 -7.01 4.83
CA ALA A 102 13.12 -7.81 5.85
C ALA A 102 12.71 -7.45 7.29
N ASP A 103 12.23 -6.21 7.50
CA ASP A 103 11.70 -5.71 8.77
C ASP A 103 10.24 -6.14 9.06
N GLY A 104 9.60 -6.85 8.12
CA GLY A 104 8.23 -7.34 8.24
C GLY A 104 7.18 -6.43 7.60
N GLU A 105 7.56 -5.25 7.11
CA GLU A 105 6.65 -4.42 6.32
C GLU A 105 6.32 -5.09 4.97
N LYS A 106 5.22 -4.68 4.37
CA LYS A 106 4.76 -5.29 3.11
C LYS A 106 4.07 -4.26 2.22
N TYR A 107 4.34 -4.29 0.93
CA TYR A 107 3.57 -3.55 -0.07
C TYR A 107 2.91 -4.52 -1.04
N GLU A 108 1.61 -4.39 -1.25
CA GLU A 108 0.85 -5.09 -2.28
C GLU A 108 0.29 -4.07 -3.26
N GLY A 109 0.63 -4.16 -4.54
CA GLY A 109 0.09 -3.21 -5.50
C GLY A 109 0.69 -3.30 -6.88
N GLU A 110 0.48 -2.24 -7.64
CA GLU A 110 0.93 -2.14 -9.02
C GLU A 110 2.36 -1.57 -9.12
N TYR A 111 3.09 -2.07 -10.11
CA TYR A 111 4.44 -1.68 -10.45
C TYR A 111 4.54 -1.32 -11.93
N LYS A 112 5.40 -0.34 -12.22
CA LYS A 112 5.83 0.02 -13.56
C LYS A 112 7.31 0.35 -13.55
N ASP A 113 8.08 -0.35 -14.38
CA ASP A 113 9.52 -0.12 -14.54
C ASP A 113 10.28 -0.09 -13.19
N ASN A 114 10.10 -1.11 -12.37
CA ASN A 114 10.67 -1.23 -11.02
C ASN A 114 10.15 -0.27 -9.95
N LYS A 115 9.19 0.60 -10.27
CA LYS A 115 8.60 1.55 -9.32
C LYS A 115 7.16 1.19 -8.97
N LYS A 116 6.74 1.44 -7.73
CA LYS A 116 5.33 1.42 -7.34
C LYS A 116 4.58 2.47 -8.16
N ASN A 117 3.54 2.06 -8.87
CA ASN A 117 2.80 2.91 -9.79
C ASN A 117 1.40 2.34 -10.00
N GLY A 118 0.35 3.11 -9.70
CA GLY A 118 -1.03 2.63 -9.61
C GLY A 118 -1.47 2.46 -8.16
N ARG A 119 -2.54 1.69 -7.93
CA ARG A 119 -3.06 1.46 -6.56
C ARG A 119 -2.21 0.46 -5.79
N GLY A 120 -2.09 0.68 -4.49
CA GLY A 120 -1.42 -0.25 -3.59
C GLY A 120 -1.78 -0.06 -2.12
N VAL A 121 -1.44 -1.09 -1.35
CA VAL A 121 -1.61 -1.16 0.10
C VAL A 121 -0.24 -1.39 0.74
N PHE A 122 0.15 -0.52 1.66
CA PHE A 122 1.35 -0.65 2.48
C PHE A 122 0.96 -1.09 3.88
N PHE A 123 1.46 -2.23 4.34
CA PHE A 123 1.29 -2.78 5.68
C PHE A 123 2.55 -2.46 6.48
N LEU A 124 2.40 -1.72 7.57
CA LEU A 124 3.47 -1.33 8.46
C LEU A 124 3.70 -2.39 9.53
N ALA A 125 4.94 -2.45 10.05
CA ALA A 125 5.31 -3.38 11.12
C ALA A 125 4.51 -3.16 12.42
N ASN A 126 3.98 -1.96 12.64
CA ASN A 126 3.12 -1.63 13.78
C ASN A 126 1.65 -2.07 13.62
N GLY A 127 1.29 -2.68 12.48
CA GLY A 127 -0.07 -3.15 12.17
C GLY A 127 -0.95 -2.14 11.42
N ASN A 128 -0.50 -0.89 11.27
CA ASN A 128 -1.21 0.12 10.49
C ASN A 128 -1.07 -0.16 8.98
N LYS A 129 -1.97 0.42 8.19
CA LYS A 129 -1.98 0.27 6.73
C LYS A 129 -2.22 1.61 6.04
N TYR A 130 -1.56 1.81 4.91
CA TYR A 130 -1.85 2.89 3.96
C TYR A 130 -2.43 2.28 2.68
N GLU A 131 -3.56 2.77 2.20
CA GLU A 131 -4.12 2.44 0.90
C GLU A 131 -4.22 3.72 0.06
N GLY A 132 -3.70 3.70 -1.16
CA GLY A 132 -3.68 4.91 -1.99
C GLY A 132 -3.18 4.68 -3.41
N GLU A 133 -3.11 5.78 -4.16
CA GLU A 133 -2.49 5.81 -5.48
C GLU A 133 -1.01 6.19 -5.36
N CYS A 134 -0.14 5.35 -5.93
CA CYS A 134 1.28 5.57 -6.03
C CYS A 134 1.65 6.05 -7.44
N LYS A 135 2.56 7.01 -7.54
CA LYS A 135 3.21 7.40 -8.79
C LYS A 135 4.71 7.57 -8.55
N ASP A 136 5.51 6.80 -9.28
CA ASP A 136 6.97 6.83 -9.20
C ASP A 136 7.51 6.65 -7.77
N ASN A 137 7.00 5.65 -7.04
CA ASN A 137 7.30 5.36 -5.62
C ASN A 137 6.78 6.38 -4.60
N LYS A 138 6.06 7.42 -5.03
CA LYS A 138 5.44 8.40 -4.12
C LYS A 138 3.95 8.12 -3.99
N MET A 139 3.44 8.01 -2.77
CA MET A 139 1.99 8.15 -2.52
C MET A 139 1.59 9.56 -2.99
N ASN A 140 0.56 9.66 -3.82
CA ASN A 140 0.03 10.94 -4.24
C ASN A 140 -1.50 10.86 -4.21
N GLY A 141 -2.14 11.72 -3.43
CA GLY A 141 -3.60 11.89 -3.47
C GLY A 141 -4.25 11.97 -2.10
N ARG A 142 -5.56 11.67 -2.07
CA ARG A 142 -6.27 11.35 -0.84
C ARG A 142 -5.97 9.90 -0.49
N ASP A 143 -5.30 9.72 0.63
CA ASP A 143 -4.91 8.40 1.10
C ASP A 143 -5.86 7.93 2.19
N VAL A 144 -5.98 6.61 2.28
CA VAL A 144 -6.69 5.93 3.34
C VAL A 144 -5.65 5.39 4.32
N TYR A 145 -5.69 5.84 5.56
CA TYR A 145 -4.93 5.28 6.66
C TYR A 145 -5.82 4.43 7.54
N ILE A 146 -5.42 3.19 7.79
CA ILE A 146 -6.14 2.25 8.64
C ILE A 146 -5.22 1.91 9.81
N TYR A 147 -5.60 2.33 11.01
CA TYR A 147 -4.88 2.05 12.24
C TYR A 147 -5.09 0.59 12.68
N ALA A 148 -4.14 0.06 13.45
CA ALA A 148 -4.18 -1.32 13.94
C ALA A 148 -5.42 -1.62 14.82
N ASP A 149 -6.01 -0.60 15.45
CA ASP A 149 -7.24 -0.70 16.25
C ASP A 149 -8.54 -0.65 15.40
N GLY A 150 -8.42 -0.47 14.09
CA GLY A 150 -9.53 -0.39 13.15
C GLY A 150 -10.03 1.03 12.87
N GLU A 151 -9.47 2.07 13.52
CA GLU A 151 -9.72 3.45 13.11
C GLU A 151 -9.28 3.66 11.66
N LYS A 152 -10.02 4.47 10.91
CA LYS A 152 -9.74 4.74 9.50
C LYS A 152 -9.83 6.23 9.22
N TYR A 153 -8.75 6.83 8.71
CA TYR A 153 -8.76 8.16 8.13
C TYR A 153 -8.73 8.09 6.61
N GLU A 154 -9.50 8.93 5.94
CA GLU A 154 -9.46 9.15 4.50
C GLU A 154 -9.40 10.65 4.23
N GLY A 155 -8.30 11.12 3.64
CA GLY A 155 -8.12 12.55 3.45
C GLY A 155 -6.76 12.94 2.91
N GLU A 156 -6.46 14.23 3.00
CA GLU A 156 -5.21 14.80 2.53
C GLU A 156 -4.09 14.59 3.58
N PHE A 157 -2.87 14.36 3.08
CA PHE A 157 -1.65 14.27 3.87
C PHE A 157 -0.61 15.27 3.35
N ILE A 158 0.10 15.92 4.26
CA ILE A 158 1.26 16.77 3.98
C ILE A 158 2.35 16.34 4.96
N ASP A 159 3.54 16.00 4.45
CA ASP A 159 4.69 15.53 5.23
C ASP A 159 4.33 14.43 6.25
N ASP A 160 3.63 13.39 5.77
CA ASP A 160 3.14 12.23 6.54
C ASP A 160 2.12 12.56 7.64
N LYS A 161 1.54 13.77 7.65
CA LYS A 161 0.52 14.18 8.61
C LYS A 161 -0.81 14.51 7.97
N MET A 162 -1.90 14.17 8.66
CA MET A 162 -3.26 14.54 8.25
C MET A 162 -3.39 16.06 8.20
N ASN A 163 -3.76 16.56 7.04
CA ASN A 163 -3.93 17.98 6.76
C ASN A 163 -5.13 18.17 5.83
N GLY A 164 -5.65 19.40 5.72
CA GLY A 164 -6.74 19.70 4.80
C GLY A 164 -8.05 19.04 5.22
N ARG A 165 -8.87 18.58 4.27
CA ARG A 165 -10.15 17.93 4.58
C ARG A 165 -10.00 16.41 4.64
N GLY A 166 -10.61 15.81 5.65
CA GLY A 166 -10.61 14.37 5.83
C GLY A 166 -11.81 13.84 6.56
N VAL A 167 -11.96 12.52 6.48
CA VAL A 167 -12.99 11.74 7.15
C VAL A 167 -12.29 10.75 8.07
N ASN A 168 -12.56 10.80 9.36
CA ASN A 168 -12.10 9.81 10.31
C ASN A 168 -13.27 8.96 10.79
N LEU A 169 -13.17 7.64 10.65
CA LEU A 169 -14.06 6.64 11.21
C LEU A 169 -13.37 6.02 12.41
N PHE A 170 -13.86 6.34 13.60
CA PHE A 170 -13.32 5.86 14.86
C PHE A 170 -13.72 4.39 15.10
N ALA A 171 -12.90 3.65 15.85
CA ALA A 171 -13.14 2.24 16.18
C ALA A 171 -14.49 1.99 16.90
N ASN A 172 -15.03 3.00 17.59
CA ASN A 172 -16.34 2.93 18.25
C ASN A 172 -17.54 3.15 17.29
N GLY A 173 -17.28 3.32 15.99
CA GLY A 173 -18.30 3.57 14.96
C GLY A 173 -18.72 5.02 14.80
N ASN A 174 -18.20 5.94 15.63
CA ASN A 174 -18.36 7.37 15.38
C ASN A 174 -17.55 7.78 14.15
N LYS A 175 -17.90 8.91 13.57
CA LYS A 175 -17.22 9.46 12.41
C LYS A 175 -17.07 10.96 12.54
N TYR A 176 -15.94 11.51 12.12
CA TYR A 176 -15.74 12.94 11.96
C TYR A 176 -15.46 13.26 10.50
N GLU A 177 -16.13 14.28 9.97
CA GLU A 177 -15.81 14.87 8.68
C GLU A 177 -15.44 16.34 8.91
N GLY A 178 -14.24 16.74 8.50
CA GLY A 178 -13.85 18.13 8.71
C GLY A 178 -12.41 18.42 8.35
N GLU A 179 -11.95 19.55 8.84
CA GLU A 179 -10.61 20.06 8.59
C GLU A 179 -9.60 19.50 9.62
N TYR A 180 -8.38 19.26 9.13
CA TYR A 180 -7.23 18.73 9.84
C TYR A 180 -6.00 19.61 9.60
N LYS A 181 -5.16 19.69 10.64
CA LYS A 181 -3.84 20.30 10.57
C LYS A 181 -2.89 19.54 11.50
N ASP A 182 -1.76 19.08 10.96
CA ASP A 182 -0.72 18.37 11.72
C ASP A 182 -1.30 17.25 12.62
N ASP A 183 -2.09 16.35 12.03
CA ASP A 183 -2.76 15.21 12.69
C ASP A 183 -3.89 15.56 13.66
N LYS A 184 -4.30 16.83 13.71
CA LYS A 184 -5.34 17.31 14.61
C LYS A 184 -6.53 17.86 13.85
N MET A 185 -7.73 17.50 14.30
CA MET A 185 -8.95 18.19 13.91
C MET A 185 -8.79 19.67 14.22
N ASN A 186 -8.97 20.51 13.20
CA ASN A 186 -8.72 21.94 13.26
C ASN A 186 -9.55 22.65 12.19
N GLY A 187 -10.38 23.61 12.57
CA GLY A 187 -11.37 24.24 11.70
C GLY A 187 -12.76 23.66 11.89
N ARG A 188 -13.62 23.75 10.89
CA ARG A 188 -15.01 23.26 10.98
C ARG A 188 -15.08 21.76 10.73
N GLY A 189 -15.95 21.09 11.48
CA GLY A 189 -16.25 19.69 11.25
C GLY A 189 -17.57 19.22 11.84
N VAL A 190 -17.98 18.04 11.39
CA VAL A 190 -19.22 17.37 11.77
C VAL A 190 -18.88 16.01 12.36
N PHE A 191 -19.26 15.79 13.62
CA PHE A 191 -19.30 14.48 14.22
C PHE A 191 -20.61 13.79 13.87
N PHE A 192 -20.51 12.52 13.51
CA PHE A 192 -21.62 11.59 13.36
C PHE A 192 -21.43 10.53 14.43
N PHE A 193 -22.42 10.39 15.30
CA PHE A 193 -22.40 9.39 16.35
C PHE A 193 -23.06 8.11 15.84
N ALA A 194 -22.61 6.97 16.35
CA ALA A 194 -23.18 5.66 15.98
C ALA A 194 -24.70 5.54 16.25
N ASN A 195 -25.24 6.36 17.16
CA ASN A 195 -26.68 6.44 17.46
C ASN A 195 -27.49 7.27 16.46
N GLY A 196 -26.86 7.84 15.42
CA GLY A 196 -27.49 8.66 14.38
C GLY A 196 -27.47 10.15 14.64
N ASN A 197 -27.09 10.60 15.84
CA ASN A 197 -26.95 12.01 16.16
C ASN A 197 -25.75 12.62 15.42
N LYS A 198 -25.78 13.94 15.22
CA LYS A 198 -24.70 14.70 14.60
C LYS A 198 -24.36 15.93 15.42
N TYR A 199 -23.11 16.37 15.32
CA TYR A 199 -22.67 17.57 16.00
C TYR A 199 -21.71 18.38 15.14
N GLU A 200 -22.14 19.56 14.72
CA GLU A 200 -21.36 20.49 13.92
C GLU A 200 -20.69 21.52 14.83
N ARG A 201 -19.36 21.60 14.79
CA ARG A 201 -18.59 22.54 15.64
C ARG A 201 -17.28 22.96 15.01
N GLU A 202 -16.76 24.09 15.47
CA GLU A 202 -15.36 24.44 15.25
C GLU A 202 -14.46 23.67 16.22
N CYS A 203 -13.33 23.23 15.72
CA CYS A 203 -12.30 22.51 16.45
C CYS A 203 -10.98 23.25 16.35
N LYS A 204 -10.18 23.19 17.40
CA LYS A 204 -8.80 23.64 17.39
C LYS A 204 -7.95 22.65 18.16
N ASP A 205 -7.00 22.02 17.48
CA ASP A 205 -6.06 21.06 18.06
C ASP A 205 -6.77 19.92 18.80
N ASN A 206 -7.75 19.28 18.14
CA ASN A 206 -8.64 18.25 18.70
C ASN A 206 -9.59 18.72 19.82
N LYS A 207 -9.46 19.96 20.30
CA LYS A 207 -10.34 20.55 21.30
C LYS A 207 -11.45 21.30 20.62
N MET A 208 -12.66 21.06 21.10
CA MET A 208 -13.81 21.49 20.34
C MET A 208 -14.49 22.64 21.04
N ASN A 209 -14.95 23.57 20.23
CA ASN A 209 -15.48 24.80 20.73
C ASN A 209 -16.74 24.52 21.55
N SER A 210 -16.96 25.32 22.58
CA SER A 210 -18.12 25.17 23.45
C SER A 210 -19.42 25.49 22.71
N ARG A 211 -19.39 26.22 21.58
CA ARG A 211 -20.56 26.45 20.73
C ARG A 211 -20.62 25.53 19.54
N GLY A 212 -21.81 25.03 19.25
CA GLY A 212 -22.07 24.17 18.09
C GLY A 212 -23.54 23.93 17.82
N VAL A 213 -23.80 23.08 16.83
CA VAL A 213 -25.13 22.66 16.41
C VAL A 213 -25.24 21.15 16.58
N TYR A 214 -26.06 20.69 17.53
CA TYR A 214 -26.37 19.28 17.74
C TYR A 214 -27.68 18.93 17.03
N ILE A 215 -27.66 17.88 16.22
CA ILE A 215 -28.79 17.40 15.45
C ILE A 215 -29.07 15.97 15.92
N TYR A 216 -30.27 15.75 16.46
CA TYR A 216 -30.71 14.45 16.93
C TYR A 216 -31.13 13.57 15.74
N ALA A 217 -31.11 12.25 15.95
CA ALA A 217 -31.49 11.28 14.92
C ALA A 217 -32.93 11.43 14.41
N ASP A 218 -33.82 12.01 15.22
CA ASP A 218 -35.21 12.34 14.87
C ASP A 218 -35.37 13.67 14.12
N GLY A 219 -34.28 14.42 13.91
CA GLY A 219 -34.25 15.69 13.20
C GLY A 219 -34.38 16.92 14.09
N GLU A 220 -34.55 16.76 15.41
CA GLU A 220 -34.50 17.89 16.34
C GLU A 220 -33.10 18.51 16.35
N LYS A 221 -33.01 19.80 16.65
CA LYS A 221 -31.73 20.52 16.65
C LYS A 221 -31.59 21.39 17.90
N TYR A 222 -30.39 21.44 18.46
CA TYR A 222 -30.00 22.46 19.43
C TYR A 222 -28.79 23.23 18.91
N GLU A 223 -28.83 24.55 18.99
CA GLU A 223 -27.74 25.46 18.65
C GLU A 223 -27.40 26.30 19.87
N GLY A 224 -26.23 26.12 20.44
CA GLY A 224 -25.90 26.79 21.70
C GLY A 224 -24.57 26.36 22.27
N GLU A 225 -24.41 26.61 23.57
CA GLU A 225 -23.22 26.27 24.33
C GLU A 225 -23.29 24.81 24.87
N PHE A 226 -22.11 24.23 25.06
CA PHE A 226 -21.90 22.86 25.49
C PHE A 226 -20.71 22.80 26.46
N ILE A 227 -20.89 22.04 27.54
CA ILE A 227 -19.85 21.71 28.51
C ILE A 227 -19.90 20.20 28.73
N ASP A 228 -18.76 19.52 28.61
CA ASP A 228 -18.65 18.05 28.73
C ASP A 228 -19.67 17.30 27.85
N ASP A 229 -19.81 17.74 26.60
CA ASP A 229 -20.75 17.23 25.60
C ASP A 229 -22.24 17.29 26.00
N LYS A 230 -22.59 18.11 27.01
CA LYS A 230 -23.98 18.41 27.40
C LYS A 230 -24.35 19.84 27.04
N MET A 231 -25.57 20.02 26.54
CA MET A 231 -26.15 21.35 26.30
C MET A 231 -26.08 22.16 27.60
N ASN A 232 -25.49 23.35 27.52
CA ASN A 232 -25.23 24.20 28.67
C ASN A 232 -25.32 25.66 28.27
N GLY A 233 -25.88 26.52 29.10
CA GLY A 233 -25.99 27.94 28.80
C GLY A 233 -26.93 28.25 27.63
N ARG A 234 -26.72 29.42 27.02
CA ARG A 234 -27.66 30.00 26.06
C ARG A 234 -27.72 29.20 24.76
N GLY A 235 -28.94 28.88 24.32
CA GLY A 235 -29.14 28.19 23.06
C GLY A 235 -30.56 28.19 22.55
N VAL A 236 -30.72 27.75 21.30
CA VAL A 236 -31.99 27.61 20.59
C VAL A 236 -32.23 26.15 20.30
N TYR A 237 -33.32 25.60 20.83
CA TYR A 237 -33.82 24.27 20.49
C TYR A 237 -34.90 24.39 19.41
N LEU A 238 -34.81 23.57 18.36
CA LEU A 238 -35.77 23.44 17.27
C LEU A 238 -36.34 22.02 17.32
N PHE A 239 -37.64 21.92 17.60
CA PHE A 239 -38.37 20.66 17.67
C PHE A 239 -38.73 20.15 16.27
N ALA A 240 -39.02 18.86 16.14
CA ALA A 240 -39.36 18.24 14.86
C ALA A 240 -40.63 18.83 14.22
N ASN A 241 -41.54 19.39 15.03
CA ASN A 241 -42.75 20.07 14.57
C ASN A 241 -42.51 21.53 14.09
N GLY A 242 -41.25 22.01 14.11
CA GLY A 242 -40.86 23.36 13.71
C GLY A 242 -40.95 24.42 14.80
N ASN A 243 -41.43 24.07 16.00
CA ASN A 243 -41.40 24.99 17.14
C ASN A 243 -39.97 25.26 17.59
N LYS A 244 -39.72 26.46 18.14
CA LYS A 244 -38.42 26.82 18.73
C LYS A 244 -38.54 27.22 20.19
N TYR A 245 -37.53 26.88 20.98
CA TYR A 245 -37.34 27.32 22.36
C TYR A 245 -35.99 27.99 22.51
N GLU A 246 -35.94 29.16 23.14
CA GLU A 246 -34.71 29.89 23.43
C GLU A 246 -34.50 29.88 24.95
N GLY A 247 -33.40 29.27 25.39
CA GLY A 247 -33.02 29.17 26.80
C GLY A 247 -31.75 29.96 27.09
N GLU A 248 -31.57 30.38 28.34
CA GLU A 248 -30.34 31.01 28.87
C GLU A 248 -29.57 30.06 29.79
#